data_AF-A0A4Q5TVL8-F1
#
_entry.id   AF-A0A4Q5TVL8-F1
#
_cell.length_a   1.000
_cell.length_b   1.000
_cell.length_c   1.000
_cell.angle_alpha   90.00
_cell.angle_beta   90.00
_cell.angle_gamma   90.00
#
_symmetry.space_group_name_H-M   'P 1'
#
loop_
_entity.id
_entity.type
_entity.pdbx_description
1 polymer ?
#
loop_
_entity_poly.entity_id
_entity_poly.type
_entity_poly.pdbx_seq_one_letter_code
_entity_poly.pdbx_strand_id
1 'polypeptide(L)' 'MASHRRYITALQKIIITRFTHDNSASVNLGANNQYRYIITPGGTSAKGASPVDWSDYKAVAAYFGIPD' A
#
# COMPACT_ATOMS: atom_id res chain seq x y z
N MET A 1 -20.39 13.75 -5.12
CA MET A 1 -20.67 12.31 -5.33
C MET A 1 -19.45 11.51 -4.87
N ALA A 2 -19.37 11.12 -3.59
CA ALA A 2 -18.24 10.36 -3.05
C ALA A 2 -18.41 8.87 -3.35
N SER A 3 -17.35 8.12 -3.66
CA SER A 3 -17.40 6.69 -3.99
C SER A 3 -16.45 5.93 -3.06
N HIS A 4 -16.90 4.77 -2.55
CA HIS A 4 -16.16 3.93 -1.62
C HIS A 4 -15.44 2.77 -2.35
N ARG A 5 -14.29 2.32 -1.83
CA ARG A 5 -13.40 1.32 -2.46
C ARG A 5 -13.23 0.10 -1.57
N ARG A 6 -13.29 -1.10 -2.16
CA ARG A 6 -13.09 -2.39 -1.49
C ARG A 6 -12.08 -3.24 -2.26
N TYR A 7 -11.24 -3.99 -1.55
CA TYR A 7 -10.26 -4.90 -2.12
C TYR A 7 -10.60 -6.34 -1.72
N ILE A 8 -10.59 -7.27 -2.68
CA ILE A 8 -10.72 -8.72 -2.41
C ILE A 8 -9.49 -9.39 -3.01
N THR A 9 -8.76 -10.13 -2.18
CA THR A 9 -7.54 -10.84 -2.58
C THR A 9 -7.90 -12.24 -3.05
N ALA A 10 -7.47 -12.59 -4.27
CA ALA A 10 -7.44 -13.96 -4.77
C ALA A 10 -5.96 -14.41 -4.91
N LEU A 11 -5.72 -15.72 -4.98
CA LEU A 11 -4.36 -16.25 -5.19
C LEU A 11 -3.73 -15.59 -6.43
N GLN A 12 -2.58 -14.93 -6.25
CA GLN A 12 -1.83 -14.20 -7.29
C GLN A 12 -2.58 -13.08 -8.03
N LYS A 13 -3.77 -12.65 -7.58
CA LYS A 13 -4.55 -11.64 -8.29
C LYS A 13 -5.21 -10.66 -7.32
N ILE A 14 -4.98 -9.38 -7.57
CA ILE A 14 -5.72 -8.29 -6.92
C ILE A 14 -6.84 -7.86 -7.88
N ILE A 15 -8.08 -7.97 -7.42
CA ILE A 15 -9.26 -7.50 -8.16
C ILE A 15 -9.69 -6.17 -7.57
N ILE A 16 -9.67 -5.12 -8.39
CA ILE A 16 -10.13 -3.78 -7.99
C ILE A 16 -11.58 -3.62 -8.41
N THR A 17 -12.46 -3.34 -7.45
CA THR A 17 -13.87 -3.06 -7.70
C THR A 17 -14.26 -1.69 -7.17
N ARG A 18 -15.18 -1.03 -7.87
CA ARG A 18 -15.73 0.26 -7.47
C ARG A 18 -17.25 0.18 -7.46
N PHE A 19 -17.82 0.82 -6.47
CA PHE A 19 -19.26 0.91 -6.30
C PHE A 19 -19.69 2.37 -6.10
N THR A 20 -20.98 2.60 -6.29
CA THR A 20 -21.65 3.84 -5.88
C THR A 20 -21.49 4.05 -4.38
N HIS A 21 -21.72 5.28 -3.90
CA HIS A 21 -21.54 5.62 -2.47
C HIS A 21 -22.34 4.70 -1.54
N ASP A 22 -23.55 4.38 -1.96
CA ASP A 22 -24.53 3.53 -1.29
C ASP A 22 -24.32 2.04 -1.59
N ASN A 23 -23.21 1.67 -2.25
CA ASN A 23 -22.86 0.31 -2.63
C ASN A 23 -23.96 -0.43 -3.42
N SER A 24 -24.88 0.31 -4.07
CA SER A 24 -26.05 -0.25 -4.74
C SER A 24 -25.79 -0.67 -6.18
N ALA A 25 -24.73 -0.16 -6.81
CA ALA A 25 -24.31 -0.54 -8.15
C ALA A 25 -22.79 -0.49 -8.33
N SER A 26 -22.25 -1.28 -9.27
CA SER A 26 -20.86 -1.19 -9.68
C SER A 26 -20.63 -0.01 -10.62
N VAL A 27 -19.45 0.60 -10.54
CA VAL A 27 -19.08 1.78 -11.35
C VAL A 27 -17.81 1.47 -12.13
N ASN A 28 -17.74 1.94 -13.38
CA ASN A 28 -16.60 1.67 -14.24
C ASN A 28 -15.31 2.32 -13.70
N LEU A 29 -14.19 1.60 -13.80
CA LEU A 29 -12.85 2.10 -13.50
C LEU A 29 -12.35 2.92 -14.71
N GLY A 30 -12.94 4.10 -14.95
CA GLY A 30 -12.57 4.95 -16.08
C GLY A 30 -11.07 5.31 -16.10
N ALA A 31 -10.52 5.48 -17.32
CA ALA A 31 -9.09 5.71 -17.59
C ALA A 31 -8.51 7.04 -17.07
N ASN A 32 -9.36 8.00 -16.71
CA ASN A 32 -8.93 9.33 -16.22
C ASN A 32 -8.60 9.37 -14.71
N ASN A 33 -8.72 8.25 -14.00
CA ASN A 33 -8.43 8.18 -12.57
C ASN A 33 -7.08 7.50 -12.33
N GLN A 34 -6.17 8.16 -11.62
CA GLN A 34 -4.93 7.55 -11.16
C GLN A 34 -5.20 6.73 -9.89
N TYR A 35 -4.84 5.46 -9.89
CA TYR A 35 -4.99 4.56 -8.75
C TYR A 35 -3.61 4.30 -8.14
N ARG A 36 -3.39 4.75 -6.90
CA ARG A 36 -2.19 4.42 -6.12
C ARG A 36 -2.51 3.21 -5.25
N TYR A 37 -1.83 2.10 -5.47
CA TYR A 37 -1.93 0.89 -4.66
C TYR A 37 -0.67 0.72 -3.81
N ILE A 38 -0.84 0.19 -2.61
CA ILE A 38 0.25 -0.26 -1.74
C ILE A 38 0.12 -1.77 -1.67
N ILE A 39 1.11 -2.49 -2.19
CA ILE A 39 1.19 -3.95 -2.05
C ILE A 39 2.02 -4.21 -0.80
N THR A 40 1.36 -4.67 0.26
CA THR A 40 2.06 -5.22 1.42
C THR A 40 2.12 -6.73 1.24
N PRO A 41 3.28 -7.32 0.94
CA PRO A 41 3.40 -8.76 0.86
C PRO A 41 3.06 -9.40 2.21
N GLY A 42 2.18 -10.41 2.21
CA GLY A 42 1.95 -11.25 3.37
C GLY A 42 3.10 -12.25 3.53
N GLY A 43 3.58 -12.47 4.76
CA GLY A 43 4.67 -13.41 5.05
C GLY A 43 6.07 -12.80 5.07
N THR A 44 6.24 -11.53 4.71
CA THR A 44 7.43 -10.79 5.12
C THR A 44 7.28 -10.46 6.59
N SER A 45 8.16 -10.98 7.46
CA SER A 45 8.30 -10.43 8.80
C SER A 45 8.38 -8.91 8.66
N ALA A 46 7.46 -8.19 9.31
CA ALA A 46 7.68 -6.78 9.59
C ALA A 46 9.10 -6.68 10.11
N LYS A 47 9.92 -5.74 9.62
CA LYS A 47 11.32 -5.57 10.05
C LYS A 47 11.35 -5.48 11.57
N GLY A 48 11.45 -6.63 12.21
CA GLY A 48 11.10 -6.89 13.59
C GLY A 48 12.37 -7.41 14.19
N ALA A 49 12.91 -6.62 15.12
CA ALA A 49 14.33 -6.47 15.42
C ALA A 49 15.07 -5.67 14.34
N SER A 50 15.08 -4.35 14.50
CA SER A 50 15.98 -3.51 13.71
C SER A 50 17.43 -3.82 14.07
N PRO A 51 18.32 -4.04 13.09
CA PRO A 51 19.75 -4.13 13.32
C PRO A 51 20.39 -2.76 13.63
N VAL A 52 19.59 -1.68 13.59
CA VAL A 52 20.05 -0.29 13.75
C VAL A 52 19.27 0.42 14.85
N ASP A 53 19.97 1.23 15.63
CA ASP A 53 19.35 2.19 16.56
C ASP A 53 18.73 3.33 15.75
N TRP A 54 17.41 3.46 15.83
CA TRP A 54 16.63 4.48 15.12
C TRP A 54 16.76 5.88 15.72
N SER A 55 17.31 5.99 16.93
CA SER A 55 17.55 7.28 17.59
C SER A 55 18.91 7.89 17.23
N ASP A 56 19.83 7.10 16.65
CA ASP A 56 21.12 7.58 16.15
C ASP A 56 21.05 7.89 14.64
N TYR A 57 21.06 9.18 14.31
CA TYR A 57 21.07 9.66 12.92
C TYR A 57 22.21 9.05 12.09
N LYS A 58 23.41 8.91 12.65
CA LYS A 58 24.56 8.38 11.91
C LYS A 58 24.39 6.90 11.60
N ALA A 59 23.87 6.13 12.55
CA ALA A 59 23.59 4.72 12.36
C ALA A 59 22.53 4.52 11.26
N VAL A 60 21.48 5.36 11.25
CA VAL A 60 20.45 5.36 10.21
C VAL A 60 21.00 5.78 8.85
N ALA A 61 21.81 6.85 8.79
CA ALA A 61 22.42 7.31 7.56
C ALA A 61 23.32 6.23 6.93
N ALA A 62 24.13 5.54 7.73
CA ALA A 62 24.96 4.43 7.27
C ALA A 62 24.13 3.24 6.77
N TYR A 63 23.03 2.89 7.45
CA TYR A 63 22.15 1.79 7.04
C TYR A 63 21.45 2.05 5.70
N PHE A 64 21.12 3.31 5.40
CA PHE A 64 20.48 3.71 4.13
C PHE A 64 21.43 4.28 3.08
N GLY A 65 22.74 4.42 3.39
CA GLY A 65 23.72 5.00 2.47
C GLY A 65 23.47 6.48 2.17
N ILE A 66 22.98 7.24 3.16
CA ILE A 66 22.76 8.68 3.04
C ILE A 66 24.12 9.39 3.24
N PRO A 67 24.59 10.21 2.29
CA PRO A 67 25.83 10.97 2.45
C PRO A 67 25.69 12.06 3.53
N ASP A 68 26.80 12.41 4.17
CA ASP A 68 26.91 13.48 5.18
C ASP A 68 26.67 14.88 4.58
#